data_AF-A0A2M8P687-F1
#
_entry.id   AF-A0A2M8P687-F1
#
_cell.length_a   1.000
_cell.length_b   1.000
_cell.length_c   1.000
_cell.angle_alpha   90.00
_cell.angle_beta   90.00
_cell.angle_gamma   90.00
#
_symmetry.space_group_name_H-M   'P 1'
#
loop_
_entity.id
_entity.type
_entity.pdbx_description
1 polymer ?
#
loop_
_entity_poly.entity_id
_entity_poly.type
_entity_poly.pdbx_seq_one_letter_code
_entity_poly.pdbx_strand_id
1 'polypeptide(L)'
;LNSALERATQLGIPIINIDELIPADAQQGIKLATQIASNNVRAGQQAAAYVIANVESGAEVAVIEGAPGTTSSIDRVTGFTQTVTAAG
;
A
#
# COMPACT_ATOMS: atom_id res chain seq x y z
N LEU A 1 17.84 7.36 -3.36
CA LEU A 1 16.71 7.89 -2.55
C LEU A 1 17.19 8.38 -1.18
N ASN A 2 17.93 7.55 -0.44
CA ASN A 2 18.20 7.82 0.97
C ASN A 2 19.11 9.03 1.25
N SER A 3 20.07 9.37 0.39
CA SER A 3 21.04 10.45 0.68
C SER A 3 20.41 11.84 0.93
N ALA A 4 19.32 12.18 0.24
CA ALA A 4 18.63 13.46 0.45
C ALA A 4 17.83 13.49 1.76
N LEU A 5 17.15 12.38 2.09
CA LEU A 5 16.33 12.26 3.30
C LEU A 5 17.20 12.08 4.55
N GLU A 6 18.31 11.36 4.45
CA GLU A 6 19.35 11.30 5.48
C GLU A 6 19.97 12.68 5.72
N ARG A 7 20.26 13.44 4.66
CA ARG A 7 20.77 14.81 4.80
C ARG A 7 19.76 15.73 5.48
N ALA A 8 18.49 15.65 5.11
CA ALA A 8 17.41 16.40 5.78
C ALA A 8 17.30 16.02 7.26
N THR A 9 17.42 14.73 7.57
CA THR A 9 17.47 14.21 8.95
C THR A 9 18.63 14.80 9.74
N GLN A 10 19.84 14.82 9.17
CA GLN A 10 21.04 15.41 9.79
C GLN A 10 20.92 16.92 10.02
N LEU A 11 20.19 17.61 9.14
CA LEU A 11 19.92 19.05 9.26
C LEU A 11 18.77 19.37 10.24
N GLY A 12 18.10 18.36 10.80
CA GLY A 12 16.95 18.55 11.69
C GLY A 12 15.70 19.05 10.95
N ILE A 13 15.63 18.93 9.63
CA ILE A 13 14.46 19.31 8.84
C ILE A 13 13.38 18.24 9.05
N PRO A 14 12.15 18.61 9.48
CA PRO A 14 11.05 17.65 9.60
C PRO A 14 10.68 17.02 8.27
N ILE A 15 10.52 15.68 8.26
CA ILE A 15 10.15 14.92 7.05
C ILE A 15 8.77 14.29 7.28
N ILE A 16 7.83 14.56 6.38
CA ILE A 16 6.51 13.92 6.35
C ILE A 16 6.43 13.07 5.08
N ASN A 17 6.16 11.77 5.21
CA ASN A 17 6.00 10.87 4.08
C ASN A 17 4.50 10.68 3.77
N ILE A 18 4.10 10.94 2.52
CA ILE A 18 2.70 10.95 2.10
C ILE A 18 2.46 9.94 0.98
N ASP A 19 1.28 9.32 1.00
CA ASP A 19 0.70 8.43 -0.01
C ASP A 19 1.40 7.07 -0.18
N GLU A 20 2.57 7.06 -0.82
CA GLU A 20 3.40 5.86 -0.95
C GLU A 20 4.43 5.81 0.18
N LEU A 21 4.28 4.84 1.07
CA LEU A 21 5.13 4.75 2.24
C LEU A 21 6.51 4.19 1.85
N ILE A 22 7.56 4.83 2.35
CA ILE A 22 8.91 4.27 2.26
C ILE A 22 8.91 2.94 3.04
N PRO A 23 9.30 1.80 2.44
CA PRO A 23 9.37 0.52 3.13
C PRO A 23 10.25 0.59 4.38
N ALA A 24 9.89 -0.13 5.44
CA ALA A 24 10.55 -0.01 6.75
C ALA A 24 12.06 -0.30 6.70
N ASP A 25 12.48 -1.25 5.87
CA ASP A 25 13.89 -1.59 5.62
C ASP A 25 14.65 -0.48 4.84
N ALA A 26 13.94 0.30 4.04
CA ALA A 26 14.49 1.46 3.32
C ALA A 26 14.52 2.75 4.16
N GLN A 27 13.97 2.75 5.39
CA GLN A 27 13.95 3.94 6.27
C GLN A 27 15.23 4.11 7.12
N GLN A 28 16.19 3.19 7.04
CA GLN A 28 17.42 3.30 7.83
C GLN A 28 18.13 4.65 7.58
N GLY A 29 18.47 5.38 8.65
CA GLY A 29 19.11 6.69 8.58
C GLY A 29 18.17 7.87 8.35
N ILE A 30 16.87 7.63 8.18
CA ILE A 30 15.84 8.64 7.93
C ILE A 30 14.97 8.81 9.17
N LYS A 31 14.76 10.06 9.61
CA LYS A 31 13.83 10.39 10.71
C LYS A 31 12.55 10.99 10.16
N LEU A 32 11.52 10.16 10.00
CA LEU A 32 10.18 10.61 9.64
C LEU A 32 9.47 11.18 10.88
N ALA A 33 8.87 12.36 10.73
CA ALA A 33 8.03 12.98 11.76
C ALA A 33 6.64 12.33 11.81
N THR A 34 6.10 11.99 10.64
CA THR A 34 4.86 11.22 10.51
C THR A 34 4.75 10.62 9.11
N GLN A 35 3.87 9.63 8.97
CA GLN A 35 3.50 9.00 7.72
C GLN A 35 1.99 9.12 7.54
N ILE A 36 1.55 9.55 6.36
CA ILE A 36 0.14 9.78 6.06
C ILE A 36 -0.19 9.09 4.74
N ALA A 37 -0.91 7.98 4.83
CA ALA A 37 -1.36 7.22 3.68
C ALA A 37 -2.74 6.59 3.94
N SER A 38 -3.40 6.16 2.87
CA SER A 38 -4.61 5.36 2.99
C SER A 38 -4.31 3.98 3.58
N ASN A 39 -5.28 3.36 4.25
CA ASN A 39 -5.21 1.93 4.54
C ASN A 39 -5.50 1.16 3.24
N ASN A 40 -4.43 0.82 2.52
CA ASN A 40 -4.51 0.22 1.19
C ASN A 40 -5.04 -1.23 1.23
N VAL A 41 -4.83 -1.97 2.33
CA VAL A 41 -5.47 -3.27 2.56
C VAL A 41 -6.99 -3.10 2.61
N ARG A 42 -7.48 -2.14 3.39
CA ARG A 42 -8.92 -1.85 3.48
C ARG A 42 -9.50 -1.39 2.14
N ALA A 43 -8.76 -0.59 1.37
CA ALA A 43 -9.19 -0.20 0.03
C ALA A 43 -9.35 -1.44 -0.89
N GLY A 44 -8.41 -2.38 -0.85
CA GLY A 44 -8.51 -3.67 -1.55
C GLY A 44 -9.73 -4.48 -1.12
N GLN A 45 -9.99 -4.56 0.20
CA GLN A 45 -11.18 -5.24 0.75
C GLN A 45 -12.49 -4.60 0.25
N GLN A 46 -12.55 -3.27 0.16
CA GLN A 46 -13.73 -2.57 -0.36
C GLN A 46 -13.97 -2.86 -1.85
N ALA A 47 -12.90 -2.94 -2.66
CA ALA A 47 -13.01 -3.34 -4.05
C ALA A 47 -13.47 -4.79 -4.21
N ALA A 48 -12.95 -5.71 -3.38
CA ALA A 48 -13.41 -7.10 -3.35
C ALA A 48 -14.88 -7.22 -2.96
N ALA A 49 -15.32 -6.48 -1.93
CA ALA A 49 -16.72 -6.45 -1.52
C ALA A 49 -17.65 -6.00 -2.66
N TYR A 50 -17.22 -5.03 -3.47
CA TYR A 50 -17.96 -4.61 -4.66
C TYR A 50 -18.03 -5.73 -5.70
N VAL A 51 -16.92 -6.41 -5.99
CA VAL A 51 -16.89 -7.53 -6.95
C VAL A 51 -17.79 -8.67 -6.49
N ILE A 52 -17.68 -9.10 -5.23
CA ILE A 52 -18.51 -10.17 -4.64
C ILE A 52 -20.01 -9.84 -4.75
N ALA A 53 -20.39 -8.57 -4.59
CA ALA A 53 -21.79 -8.15 -4.65
C ALA A 53 -22.35 -8.04 -6.08
N ASN A 54 -21.51 -7.94 -7.10
CA ASN A 54 -21.94 -7.56 -8.46
C ASN A 54 -21.52 -8.54 -9.56
N VAL A 55 -20.61 -9.47 -9.28
CA VAL A 55 -20.14 -10.47 -10.24
C VAL A 55 -20.74 -11.83 -9.88
N GLU A 56 -21.08 -12.63 -10.90
CA GLU A 56 -21.63 -13.97 -10.72
C GLU A 56 -20.69 -14.85 -9.90
N SER A 57 -21.25 -15.63 -8.97
CA SER A 57 -20.49 -16.58 -8.15
C SER A 57 -19.78 -17.61 -9.05
N GLY A 58 -18.51 -17.87 -8.75
CA GLY A 58 -17.68 -18.78 -9.54
C GLY A 58 -17.05 -18.16 -10.80
N ALA A 59 -17.26 -16.88 -11.07
CA ALA A 59 -16.55 -16.19 -12.16
C ALA A 59 -15.04 -16.10 -11.87
N GLU A 60 -14.23 -16.28 -12.91
CA GLU A 60 -12.80 -16.02 -12.84
C GLU A 60 -12.52 -14.52 -12.83
N VAL A 61 -11.70 -14.06 -11.87
CA VAL A 61 -11.35 -12.65 -11.71
C VAL A 61 -9.85 -12.47 -11.90
N ALA A 62 -9.47 -11.62 -12.85
CA ALA A 62 -8.08 -11.19 -13.03
C ALA A 62 -7.80 -9.92 -12.21
N VAL A 63 -6.66 -9.88 -11.52
CA VAL A 63 -6.16 -8.69 -10.80
C VAL A 63 -5.02 -8.08 -11.60
N ILE A 64 -5.18 -6.83 -12.04
CA ILE A 64 -4.11 -6.05 -12.68
C ILE A 64 -3.47 -5.18 -11.61
N GLU A 65 -2.22 -5.47 -11.28
CA GLU A 65 -1.48 -4.78 -10.22
C GLU A 65 -0.92 -3.42 -10.67
N GLY A 66 -0.59 -2.58 -9.69
CA GLY A 66 0.13 -1.33 -9.90
C GLY A 66 1.65 -1.55 -10.05
N ALA A 67 2.41 -0.51 -9.76
CA ALA A 67 3.87 -0.54 -9.90
C ALA A 67 4.50 -1.61 -8.98
N PRO A 68 5.33 -2.52 -9.53
CA PRO A 68 6.01 -3.55 -8.74
C PRO A 68 6.85 -2.95 -7.60
N GLY A 69 6.78 -3.58 -6.42
CA GLY A 69 7.57 -3.18 -5.25
C GLY A 69 7.02 -1.98 -4.46
N THR A 70 5.87 -1.42 -4.86
CA THR A 70 5.19 -0.37 -4.07
C THR A 70 4.29 -0.98 -3.00
N THR A 71 4.41 -0.50 -1.77
CA THR A 71 3.63 -0.97 -0.63
C THR A 71 2.15 -0.78 -0.86
N SER A 72 1.72 0.36 -1.44
CA SER A 72 0.30 0.60 -1.69
C SER A 72 -0.32 -0.38 -2.70
N SER A 73 0.43 -0.76 -3.75
CA SER A 73 -0.02 -1.75 -4.73
C SER A 73 -0.14 -3.13 -4.08
N ILE A 74 0.91 -3.56 -3.35
CA ILE A 74 0.95 -4.85 -2.66
C ILE A 74 -0.22 -4.99 -1.67
N ASP A 75 -0.48 -3.94 -0.88
CA ASP A 75 -1.54 -3.93 0.12
C ASP A 75 -2.94 -4.03 -0.51
N ARG A 76 -3.19 -3.31 -1.61
CA ARG A 76 -4.49 -3.37 -2.33
C ARG A 76 -4.73 -4.76 -2.90
N VAL A 77 -3.72 -5.35 -3.54
CA VAL A 77 -3.79 -6.72 -4.07
C VAL A 77 -4.04 -7.71 -2.94
N THR A 78 -3.30 -7.59 -1.84
CA THR A 78 -3.46 -8.46 -0.66
C THR A 78 -4.88 -8.38 -0.10
N GLY A 79 -5.36 -7.16 0.15
CA GLY A 79 -6.71 -6.94 0.68
C GLY A 79 -7.81 -7.43 -0.25
N PHE A 80 -7.64 -7.25 -1.56
CA PHE A 80 -8.58 -7.75 -2.55
C PHE A 80 -8.59 -9.29 -2.58
N THR A 81 -7.44 -9.91 -2.84
CA THR A 81 -7.28 -11.36 -3.04
C THR A 81 -7.70 -12.14 -1.81
N GLN A 82 -7.31 -11.72 -0.60
CA GLN A 82 -7.72 -12.41 0.63
C GLN A 82 -9.25 -12.36 0.82
N THR A 83 -9.89 -11.26 0.46
CA THR A 83 -11.34 -11.08 0.66
C THR A 83 -12.15 -11.90 -0.34
N VAL A 84 -11.76 -11.90 -1.62
CA VAL A 84 -12.46 -12.73 -2.63
C VAL A 84 -12.25 -14.21 -2.36
N THR A 85 -11.03 -14.66 -2.03
CA THR A 85 -10.76 -16.07 -1.70
C THR A 85 -11.52 -16.54 -0.46
N ALA A 86 -11.74 -15.66 0.53
CA ALA A 86 -12.53 -15.98 1.72
C ALA A 86 -14.04 -16.09 1.43
N ALA A 87 -14.52 -15.52 0.32
CA ALA A 87 -15.94 -15.54 -0.06
C ALA A 87 -16.36 -16.82 -0.82
N GLY A 88 -15.39 -17.60 -1.30
CA GLY A 88 -15.60 -18.79 -2.13
C GLY A 88 -15.51 -18.48 -3.62
#